data_AF-A0A3D6EMY0-F1
#
_entry.id   AF-A0A3D6EMY0-F1
#
_cell.length_a   1.000
_cell.length_b   1.000
_cell.length_c   1.000
_cell.angle_alpha   90.00
_cell.angle_beta   90.00
_cell.angle_gamma   90.00
#
_symmetry.space_group_name_H-M   'P 1'
#
loop_
_entity.id
_entity.type
_entity.pdbx_description
1 polymer ?
#
loop_
_entity_poly.entity_id
_entity_poly.type
_entity_poly.pdbx_seq_one_letter_code
_entity_poly.pdbx_strand_id
1 'polypeptide(L)'
;HEAAFVKGFIASAKQARWAQFLSNTKRRKEILNQLDHNLPYVPELGTEVPGSQDFPAELERLLKAKGAGPTCHVMVNGLKIDGRELPLAEALNAICMHECGAVLSC
;
A
#
# COMPACT_ATOMS: atom_id res chain seq x y z
N HIS A 1 7.68 -0.63 8.27
CA HIS A 1 6.80 -0.78 7.09
C HIS A 1 7.22 0.12 5.93
N GLU A 2 7.02 1.44 5.97
CA GLU A 2 7.21 2.31 4.79
C GLU A 2 8.61 2.30 4.18
N ALA A 3 9.67 2.39 5.00
CA ALA A 3 11.05 2.34 4.50
C ALA A 3 11.38 1.00 3.82
N ALA A 4 10.85 -0.11 4.34
CA ALA A 4 11.00 -1.44 3.74
C ALA A 4 10.23 -1.54 2.42
N PHE A 5 9.01 -0.99 2.37
CA PHE A 5 8.24 -0.90 1.12
C PHE A 5 9.01 -0.12 0.05
N VAL A 6 9.51 1.07 0.37
CA VAL A 6 10.29 1.89 -0.57
C VAL A 6 11.53 1.14 -1.06
N LYS A 7 12.31 0.56 -0.15
CA LYS A 7 13.54 -0.16 -0.51
C LYS A 7 13.27 -1.43 -1.32
N GLY A 8 12.18 -2.13 -1.02
CA GLY A 8 11.84 -3.41 -1.61
C GLY A 8 11.15 -3.31 -2.96
N PHE A 9 10.21 -2.37 -3.11
CA PHE A 9 9.26 -2.39 -4.23
C PHE A 9 9.34 -1.18 -5.15
N ILE A 10 9.92 -0.06 -4.72
CA ILE A 10 10.07 1.14 -5.56
C ILE A 10 11.37 1.06 -6.35
N ALA A 11 11.32 1.45 -7.64
CA ALA A 11 12.50 1.50 -8.50
C ALA A 11 13.65 2.30 -7.87
N SER A 12 14.88 1.76 -7.90
CA SER A 12 16.05 2.28 -7.17
C SER A 12 16.30 3.77 -7.39
N ALA A 13 16.11 4.27 -8.61
CA ALA A 13 16.29 5.68 -8.96
C ALA A 13 15.28 6.64 -8.29
N LYS A 14 14.16 6.11 -7.75
CA LYS A 14 13.08 6.89 -7.11
C LYS A 14 13.05 6.73 -5.58
N GLN A 15 13.75 5.73 -5.02
CA GLN A 15 13.68 5.39 -3.60
C GLN A 15 14.01 6.57 -2.67
N ALA A 16 15.08 7.32 -2.94
CA ALA A 16 15.49 8.44 -2.10
C ALA A 16 14.40 9.52 -1.99
N ARG A 17 13.77 9.86 -3.11
CA ARG A 17 12.68 10.84 -3.15
C ARG A 17 11.44 10.30 -2.44
N TRP A 18 11.09 9.04 -2.67
CA TRP A 18 9.95 8.39 -2.01
C TRP A 18 10.09 8.39 -0.49
N ALA A 19 11.24 7.93 0.02
CA ALA A 19 11.53 7.92 1.45
C ALA A 19 11.46 9.33 2.06
N GLN A 20 12.09 10.32 1.41
CA GLN A 20 12.09 11.71 1.90
C GLN A 20 10.67 12.31 1.98
N PHE A 21 9.81 12.02 1.00
CA PHE A 21 8.49 12.64 0.93
C PHE A 21 7.49 11.94 1.84
N LEU A 22 7.54 10.60 1.93
CA LEU A 22 6.69 9.84 2.85
C LEU A 22 6.90 10.27 4.31
N SER A 23 8.15 10.55 4.71
CA SER A 23 8.48 11.02 6.06
C SER A 23 8.11 12.49 6.33
N ASN A 24 7.78 13.26 5.30
CA ASN A 24 7.45 14.68 5.43
C ASN A 24 5.94 14.89 5.33
N THR A 25 5.28 15.16 6.44
CA THR A 25 3.81 15.35 6.50
C THR A 25 3.27 16.38 5.51
N LYS A 26 4.03 17.44 5.18
CA LYS A 26 3.61 18.46 4.20
C LYS A 26 3.69 17.95 2.75
N ARG A 27 4.60 17.02 2.47
CA ARG A 27 4.89 16.50 1.13
C ARG A 27 4.39 15.08 0.90
N ARG A 28 3.92 14.42 1.95
CA ARG A 28 3.41 13.06 1.92
C ARG A 28 2.26 12.90 0.92
N LYS A 29 1.36 13.88 0.84
CA LYS A 29 0.30 13.89 -0.16
C LYS A 29 0.85 13.90 -1.60
N GLU A 30 1.94 14.62 -1.87
CA GLU A 30 2.54 14.68 -3.21
C GLU A 30 3.02 13.31 -3.69
N ILE A 31 3.57 12.49 -2.78
CA ILE A 31 4.08 11.17 -3.14
C ILE A 31 2.98 10.12 -3.15
N LEU A 32 2.02 10.19 -2.23
CA LEU A 32 0.87 9.26 -2.20
C LEU A 32 -0.05 9.44 -3.41
N ASN A 33 -0.15 10.63 -3.98
CA ASN A 33 -0.89 10.85 -5.23
C ASN A 33 -0.29 10.08 -6.43
N GLN A 34 0.94 9.54 -6.32
CA GLN A 34 1.49 8.67 -7.35
C GLN A 34 0.91 7.26 -7.28
N LEU A 35 0.36 6.83 -6.14
CA LEU A 35 -0.34 5.55 -6.03
C LEU A 35 -1.51 5.44 -7.01
N ASP A 36 -2.12 6.59 -7.35
CA ASP A 36 -3.35 6.65 -8.14
C ASP A 36 -3.10 6.59 -9.65
N HIS A 37 -1.89 6.95 -10.08
CA HIS A 37 -1.64 7.26 -11.50
C HIS A 37 -0.31 6.73 -12.04
N ASN A 38 0.74 6.64 -11.21
CA ASN A 38 2.08 6.35 -11.68
C ASN A 38 2.99 5.83 -10.56
N LEU A 39 2.58 4.74 -9.91
CA LEU A 39 3.39 4.07 -8.90
C LEU A 39 4.64 3.49 -9.59
N PRO A 40 5.87 3.96 -9.27
CA PRO A 40 7.08 3.44 -9.89
C PRO A 40 7.54 2.15 -9.19
N TYR A 41 6.67 1.15 -9.13
CA TYR A 41 6.99 -0.16 -8.58
C TYR A 41 7.71 -1.04 -9.60
N VAL A 42 8.35 -2.10 -9.10
CA VAL A 42 9.01 -3.14 -9.90
C VAL A 42 8.02 -4.28 -10.13
N PRO A 43 7.40 -4.42 -11.33
CA PRO A 43 6.32 -5.39 -11.56
C PRO A 43 6.71 -6.84 -11.31
N GLU A 44 7.99 -7.17 -11.53
CA GLU A 44 8.54 -8.51 -11.35
C GLU A 44 8.51 -9.00 -9.90
N LEU A 45 8.29 -8.10 -8.94
CA LEU A 45 8.18 -8.42 -7.52
C LEU A 45 6.72 -8.68 -7.08
N GLY A 46 5.76 -8.50 -7.99
CA GLY A 46 4.33 -8.62 -7.72
C GLY A 46 3.70 -9.83 -8.40
N THR A 47 2.52 -10.20 -7.90
CA THR A 47 1.59 -11.08 -8.63
C THR A 47 0.27 -10.34 -8.69
N GLU A 48 -0.25 -10.14 -9.90
CA GLU A 48 -1.56 -9.55 -10.11
C GLU A 48 -2.63 -10.45 -9.47
N VAL A 49 -3.54 -9.84 -8.71
CA VAL A 49 -4.69 -10.55 -8.14
C VAL A 49 -5.80 -10.53 -9.18
N PRO A 50 -6.33 -11.68 -9.61
CA PRO A 50 -7.44 -11.72 -10.54
C PRO A 50 -8.66 -10.98 -9.96
N GLY A 51 -9.37 -10.20 -10.77
CA GLY A 51 -10.52 -9.39 -10.30
C GLY A 51 -11.65 -10.20 -9.63
N SER A 52 -11.75 -11.51 -9.88
CA SER A 52 -12.67 -12.39 -9.16
C SER A 52 -12.30 -12.62 -7.68
N GLN A 53 -11.09 -12.24 -7.28
CA GLN A 53 -10.55 -12.34 -5.92
C GLN A 53 -10.28 -10.95 -5.32
N ASP A 54 -10.71 -9.88 -5.99
CA ASP A 54 -10.48 -8.49 -5.58
C ASP A 54 -11.64 -7.97 -4.69
N PHE A 55 -11.94 -8.75 -3.65
CA PHE A 55 -12.93 -8.42 -2.64
C PHE A 55 -12.28 -8.51 -1.26
N PRO A 56 -12.70 -7.70 -0.27
CA PRO A 56 -12.01 -7.63 1.02
C PRO A 56 -11.77 -8.97 1.71
N ALA A 57 -12.77 -9.86 1.74
CA ALA A 57 -12.67 -11.15 2.41
C ALA A 57 -11.74 -12.13 1.67
N GLU A 58 -11.81 -12.14 0.34
CA GLU A 58 -10.99 -12.95 -0.55
C GLU A 58 -9.53 -12.52 -0.50
N LEU A 59 -9.27 -11.21 -0.51
CA LEU A 59 -7.95 -10.62 -0.34
C LEU A 59 -7.37 -10.94 1.04
N GLU A 60 -8.17 -10.79 2.12
CA GLU A 60 -7.72 -11.13 3.47
C GLU A 60 -7.29 -12.61 3.55
N ARG A 61 -8.10 -13.51 2.98
CA ARG A 61 -7.79 -14.94 2.94
C ARG A 61 -6.52 -15.23 2.12
N LEU A 62 -6.38 -14.59 0.96
CA LEU A 62 -5.21 -14.74 0.09
C LEU A 62 -3.93 -14.27 0.79
N LEU A 63 -3.98 -13.10 1.43
CA LEU A 63 -2.84 -12.51 2.16
C LEU A 63 -2.46 -13.38 3.35
N LYS A 64 -3.42 -13.85 4.16
CA LYS A 64 -3.15 -14.77 5.28
C LYS A 64 -2.56 -16.10 4.81
N ALA A 65 -3.04 -16.65 3.69
CA ALA A 65 -2.47 -17.86 3.09
C ALA A 65 -1.01 -17.66 2.63
N LYS A 66 -0.61 -16.42 2.32
CA LYS A 66 0.76 -16.02 2.02
C LYS A 66 1.59 -15.63 3.25
N GLY A 67 1.01 -15.72 4.45
CA GLY A 67 1.70 -15.45 5.72
C GLY A 67 1.54 -14.02 6.26
N ALA A 68 0.62 -13.22 5.72
CA ALA A 68 0.32 -11.91 6.27
C ALA A 68 -0.18 -12.00 7.73
N GLY A 69 0.27 -11.08 8.57
CA GLY A 69 -0.18 -10.96 9.95
C GLY A 69 -1.63 -10.48 10.09
N PRO A 70 -2.14 -10.38 11.34
CA PRO A 70 -3.48 -9.86 11.61
C PRO A 70 -3.58 -8.33 11.45
N THR A 71 -2.45 -7.62 11.40
CA THR A 71 -2.38 -6.17 11.22
C THR A 71 -1.55 -5.81 10.00
N CYS A 72 -1.75 -4.58 9.51
CA CYS A 72 -0.95 -4.02 8.44
C CYS A 72 -0.79 -2.50 8.61
N HIS A 73 0.31 -1.98 8.10
CA HIS A 73 0.54 -0.55 7.96
C HIS A 73 -0.05 -0.04 6.65
N VAL A 74 -0.86 1.01 6.72
CA VAL A 74 -1.57 1.56 5.56
C VAL A 74 -0.85 2.80 5.01
N MET A 75 -0.62 2.83 3.70
CA MET A 75 -0.23 4.04 2.96
C MET A 75 -1.30 4.32 1.91
N VAL A 76 -2.01 5.45 2.03
CA VAL A 76 -3.15 5.75 1.15
C VAL A 76 -3.36 7.25 0.99
N ASN A 77 -3.69 7.70 -0.22
CA ASN A 77 -4.01 9.09 -0.47
C ASN A 77 -5.45 9.41 -0.01
N GLY A 78 -5.62 10.45 0.80
CA GLY A 78 -6.93 11.05 1.09
C GLY A 78 -7.76 10.41 2.21
N LEU A 79 -7.34 9.29 2.80
CA LEU A 79 -8.01 8.70 3.96
C LEU A 79 -7.28 9.00 5.27
N LYS A 80 -8.04 9.10 6.37
CA LYS A 80 -7.52 9.31 7.73
C LYS A 80 -6.76 8.09 8.29
N ILE A 81 -6.77 6.97 7.57
CA ILE A 81 -6.07 5.74 7.94
C ILE A 81 -4.62 5.72 7.45
N ASP A 82 -4.22 6.68 6.61
CA ASP A 82 -2.86 6.81 6.11
C ASP A 82 -1.82 6.92 7.24
N GLY A 83 -0.74 6.16 7.13
CA GLY A 83 0.36 6.13 8.10
C GLY A 83 0.02 5.39 9.40
N ARG A 84 -1.11 4.64 9.46
CA ARG A 84 -1.54 3.93 10.66
C ARG A 84 -1.41 2.42 10.49
N GLU A 85 -1.16 1.76 11.62
CA GLU A 85 -1.32 0.32 11.76
C GLU A 85 -2.78 0.00 12.06
N LEU A 86 -3.38 -0.93 11.33
CA LEU A 86 -4.78 -1.35 11.48
C LEU A 86 -4.91 -2.88 11.37
N PRO A 87 -5.99 -3.46 11.91
CA PRO A 87 -6.38 -4.83 11.56
C PRO A 87 -6.53 -4.97 10.04
N LEU A 88 -5.98 -6.05 9.47
CA LEU A 88 -5.97 -6.29 8.01
C LEU A 88 -7.38 -6.21 7.41
N ALA A 89 -8.36 -6.83 8.06
CA ALA A 89 -9.76 -6.80 7.63
C ALA A 89 -10.35 -5.38 7.60
N GLU A 90 -10.03 -4.55 8.60
CA GLU A 90 -10.51 -3.16 8.66
C GLU A 90 -9.88 -2.33 7.55
N ALA A 91 -8.57 -2.48 7.34
CA ALA A 91 -7.86 -1.79 6.27
C ALA A 91 -8.41 -2.15 4.89
N LEU A 92 -8.59 -3.45 4.60
CA LEU A 92 -9.14 -3.93 3.33
C LEU A 92 -10.54 -3.38 3.05
N ASN A 93 -11.43 -3.41 4.06
CA ASN A 93 -12.78 -2.85 3.91
C ASN A 93 -12.75 -1.34 3.61
N ALA A 94 -11.81 -0.60 4.19
CA ALA A 94 -11.68 0.83 3.94
C ALA A 94 -11.10 1.15 2.56
N ILE A 95 -10.12 0.38 2.09
CA ILE A 95 -9.43 0.68 0.81
C ILE A 95 -10.16 0.13 -0.42
N CYS A 96 -10.84 -1.01 -0.34
CA CYS A 96 -11.53 -1.59 -1.51
C CYS A 96 -12.73 -0.73 -1.96
N MET A 97 -13.25 0.14 -1.08
CA MET A 97 -14.30 1.10 -1.41
C MET A 97 -13.73 2.48 -1.79
N HIS A 98 -12.40 2.63 -1.82
CA HIS A 98 -11.73 3.89 -2.08
C HIS A 98 -11.29 3.97 -3.54
N GLU A 99 -11.50 5.12 -4.18
CA GLU A 99 -11.21 5.32 -5.60
C GLU A 99 -9.73 5.60 -5.89
N CYS A 100 -8.88 5.62 -4.85
CA CYS A 100 -7.45 5.91 -4.96
C CYS A 100 -6.61 4.69 -4.58
N GLY A 101 -5.38 4.65 -5.11
CA GLY A 101 -4.42 3.59 -4.81
C GLY A 101 -3.99 3.58 -3.35
N ALA A 102 -3.80 2.37 -2.82
CA ALA A 102 -3.34 2.13 -1.46
C ALA A 102 -2.28 1.03 -1.44
N VAL A 103 -1.42 1.07 -0.42
CA VAL A 103 -0.48 -0.01 -0.12
C VAL A 103 -0.72 -0.48 1.31
N LEU A 104 -0.91 -1.79 1.47
CA LEU A 104 -0.95 -2.47 2.76
C LEU A 104 0.36 -3.23 2.96
N SER A 105 1.09 -2.91 4.03
CA SER A 105 2.30 -3.62 4.42
C SER A 105 2.01 -4.47 5.65
N CYS A 106 1.81 -5.77 5.43
CA CYS A 106 1.53 -6.78 6.46
C CYS A 106 2.79 -7.56 6.89
#